data_AF-A0A2L0UGG8-F1
#
_entry.id   AF-A0A2L0UGG8-F1
#
_cell.length_a   1.000
_cell.length_b   1.000
_cell.length_c   1.000
_cell.angle_alpha   90.00
_cell.angle_beta   90.00
_cell.angle_gamma   90.00
#
_symmetry.space_group_name_H-M   'P 1'
#
loop_
_entity.id
_entity.type
_entity.pdbx_description
1 polymer ?
#
loop_
_entity_poly.entity_id
_entity_poly.type
_entity_poly.pdbx_seq_one_letter_code
_entity_poly.pdbx_strand_id
1 'polypeptide(L)'
;MLSATNVRQMLIRRCKQLSATSEAFDGMHFTPHDFRRIFATELVNSGLPIHIGARLLGHVNLQTTQGYVAVFEEDTVRHYQDFLARRRAQRPTDEYTGVTEQEWADFEEHFDKRKVELGSCARPYATPCQHEHAFIRCPVLQLDPKVLPRLQDIEVDLQQRRARAVDEGWIGEIEGIDLTMRLLQEKIAEASRTSRATLLGMPKVRS
;
A
#
# COMPACT_ATOMS: atom_id res chain seq x y z
N MET A 1 27.77 -48.88 -3.00
CA MET A 1 27.56 -47.59 -3.69
C MET A 1 26.33 -46.91 -3.11
N LEU A 2 26.44 -45.63 -2.72
CA LEU A 2 25.29 -44.82 -2.30
C LEU A 2 24.45 -44.49 -3.55
N SER A 3 23.18 -44.88 -3.53
CA SER A 3 22.19 -44.53 -4.56
C SER A 3 21.11 -43.63 -3.96
N ALA A 4 20.39 -42.88 -4.79
CA ALA A 4 19.29 -42.00 -4.32
C ALA A 4 18.23 -42.79 -3.52
N THR A 5 17.91 -44.02 -3.95
CA THR A 5 17.00 -44.92 -3.25
C THR A 5 17.55 -45.33 -1.89
N ASN A 6 18.85 -45.65 -1.80
CA ASN A 6 19.49 -46.01 -0.53
C ASN A 6 19.46 -44.84 0.45
N VAL A 7 19.77 -43.62 0.00
CA VAL A 7 19.72 -42.41 0.83
C VAL A 7 18.29 -42.15 1.34
N ARG A 8 17.28 -42.28 0.47
CA ARG A 8 15.87 -42.13 0.87
C ARG A 8 15.47 -43.15 1.94
N GLN A 9 15.87 -44.41 1.79
CA GLN A 9 15.60 -45.45 2.78
C GLN A 9 16.32 -45.20 4.11
N MET A 10 17.54 -44.68 4.08
CA MET A 10 18.27 -44.27 5.29
C MET A 10 17.54 -43.14 6.02
N LEU A 11 17.04 -42.14 5.30
CA LEU A 11 16.26 -41.03 5.88
C LEU A 11 14.96 -41.53 6.53
N ILE A 12 14.19 -42.38 5.85
CA ILE A 12 12.95 -42.96 6.40
C ILE A 12 13.22 -43.74 7.69
N ARG A 13 14.25 -44.59 7.69
CA ARG A 13 14.65 -45.35 8.89
C ARG A 13 15.04 -44.41 10.02
N ARG A 14 15.74 -43.31 9.71
CA ARG A 14 16.15 -42.34 10.72
C ARG A 14 14.97 -41.60 11.33
N CYS A 15 13.98 -41.17 10.53
CA CYS A 15 12.74 -40.57 11.05
C CYS A 15 12.02 -41.51 12.01
N LYS A 16 11.90 -42.79 11.65
CA LYS A 16 11.27 -43.82 12.49
C LYS A 16 12.01 -44.07 13.80
N GLN A 17 13.34 -43.91 13.82
CA GLN A 17 14.11 -43.99 15.07
C GLN A 17 13.89 -42.75 15.94
N LEU A 18 13.85 -41.56 15.33
CA LEU A 18 13.67 -40.30 16.04
C LEU A 18 12.27 -40.15 16.63
N SER A 19 11.24 -40.74 16.01
CA SER A 19 9.88 -40.71 16.53
C SER A 19 9.72 -41.42 17.88
N ALA A 20 10.63 -42.33 18.24
CA ALA A 20 10.67 -42.95 19.57
C ALA A 20 11.07 -41.97 20.69
N THR A 21 11.72 -40.86 20.35
CA THR A 21 12.23 -39.85 21.31
C THR A 21 11.58 -38.48 21.15
N SER A 22 10.88 -38.23 20.05
CA SER A 22 10.26 -36.95 19.74
C SER A 22 9.03 -37.15 18.86
N GLU A 23 7.86 -36.83 19.41
CA GLU A 23 6.56 -36.94 18.73
C GLU A 23 6.52 -36.14 17.42
N ALA A 24 7.29 -35.05 17.30
CA ALA A 24 7.38 -34.23 16.08
C ALA A 24 7.85 -34.99 14.82
N PHE A 25 8.50 -36.16 14.97
CA PHE A 25 8.93 -36.99 13.84
C PHE A 25 7.98 -38.16 13.54
N ASP A 26 6.89 -38.33 14.31
CA ASP A 26 5.93 -39.40 14.06
C ASP A 26 5.19 -39.18 12.75
N GLY A 27 5.08 -40.24 11.94
CA GLY A 27 4.51 -40.17 10.59
C GLY A 27 5.28 -39.29 9.57
N MET A 28 6.41 -38.69 9.94
CA MET A 28 7.12 -37.74 9.08
C MET A 28 8.07 -38.45 8.09
N HIS A 29 8.06 -38.01 6.84
CA HIS A 29 8.90 -38.56 5.78
C HIS A 29 9.70 -37.45 5.08
N PHE A 30 11.01 -37.45 5.29
CA PHE A 30 11.91 -36.57 4.56
C PHE A 30 12.52 -37.25 3.34
N THR A 31 12.68 -36.47 2.28
CA THR A 31 13.44 -36.81 1.08
C THR A 31 14.69 -35.93 0.99
N PRO A 32 15.71 -36.31 0.21
CA PRO A 32 16.86 -35.44 -0.04
C PRO A 32 16.48 -34.06 -0.60
N HIS A 33 15.35 -33.98 -1.32
CA HIS A 33 14.83 -32.73 -1.85
C HIS A 33 14.35 -31.79 -0.73
N ASP A 34 13.82 -32.30 0.37
CA ASP A 34 13.35 -31.46 1.49
C ASP A 34 14.51 -30.75 2.20
N PHE A 35 15.66 -31.41 2.32
CA PHE A 35 16.88 -30.76 2.82
C PHE A 35 17.37 -29.66 1.88
N ARG A 36 17.26 -29.87 0.55
CA ARG A 36 17.55 -28.81 -0.43
C ARG A 36 16.59 -27.62 -0.27
N ARG A 37 15.29 -27.89 -0.06
CA ARG A 37 14.29 -26.84 0.20
C ARG A 37 14.66 -26.02 1.43
N ILE A 38 14.88 -26.69 2.57
CA ILE A 38 15.22 -26.05 3.85
C ILE A 38 16.48 -25.18 3.71
N PHE A 39 17.55 -25.74 3.13
CA PHE A 39 18.79 -25.01 2.90
C PHE A 39 18.60 -23.78 2.01
N ALA A 40 17.86 -23.91 0.91
CA ALA A 40 17.61 -22.80 -0.01
C ALA A 40 16.78 -21.69 0.64
N THR A 41 15.74 -22.05 1.40
CA THR A 41 14.90 -21.10 2.14
C THR A 41 15.71 -20.34 3.18
N GLU A 42 16.50 -21.03 4.02
CA GLU A 42 17.32 -20.40 5.07
C GLU A 42 18.38 -19.45 4.47
N LEU A 43 19.01 -19.87 3.39
CA LEU A 43 20.05 -19.10 2.72
C LEU A 43 19.53 -17.78 2.14
N VAL A 44 18.35 -17.78 1.53
CA VAL A 44 17.75 -16.54 1.03
C VAL A 44 17.18 -15.70 2.16
N ASN A 45 16.52 -16.30 3.15
CA ASN A 45 15.92 -15.58 4.28
C ASN A 45 16.97 -14.94 5.20
N SER A 46 18.19 -15.48 5.24
CA SER A 46 19.34 -14.85 5.92
C SER A 46 19.94 -13.65 5.16
N GLY A 47 19.34 -13.27 4.03
CA GLY A 47 19.70 -12.08 3.25
C GLY A 47 20.65 -12.35 2.09
N LEU A 48 20.96 -13.61 1.76
CA LEU A 48 21.77 -13.88 0.57
C LEU A 48 20.95 -13.61 -0.70
N PRO A 49 21.48 -12.83 -1.66
CA PRO A 49 20.80 -12.60 -2.92
C PRO A 49 20.44 -13.91 -3.64
N ILE A 50 19.19 -14.00 -4.10
CA ILE A 50 18.63 -15.22 -4.69
C ILE A 50 19.45 -15.78 -5.85
N HIS A 51 20.10 -14.93 -6.64
CA HIS A 51 20.96 -15.37 -7.75
C HIS A 51 22.25 -16.05 -7.29
N ILE A 52 22.78 -15.68 -6.12
CA ILE A 52 23.91 -16.38 -5.49
C ILE A 52 23.43 -17.72 -4.94
N GLY A 53 22.25 -17.74 -4.29
CA GLY A 53 21.63 -19.01 -3.84
C GLY A 53 21.38 -19.99 -4.98
N ALA A 54 20.89 -19.50 -6.12
CA ALA A 54 20.72 -20.29 -7.33
C ALA A 54 22.05 -20.87 -7.83
N ARG A 55 23.13 -20.07 -7.81
CA ARG A 55 24.48 -20.50 -8.20
C ARG A 55 24.99 -21.63 -7.31
N LEU A 56 24.81 -21.51 -5.98
CA LEU A 56 25.21 -22.54 -5.00
C LEU A 56 24.44 -23.85 -5.19
N LEU A 57 23.17 -23.76 -5.56
CA LEU A 57 22.31 -24.91 -5.81
C LEU A 57 22.50 -25.52 -7.22
N GLY A 58 23.30 -24.88 -8.07
CA GLY A 58 23.52 -25.31 -9.46
C GLY A 58 22.31 -25.08 -10.37
N HIS A 59 21.41 -24.17 -10.01
CA HIS A 59 20.25 -23.85 -10.84
C HIS A 59 20.63 -22.89 -11.96
N VAL A 60 20.31 -23.27 -13.19
CA VAL A 60 20.49 -22.42 -14.38
C VAL A 60 19.38 -21.37 -14.48
N ASN A 61 18.16 -21.73 -14.04
CA ASN A 61 17.00 -20.84 -14.02
C ASN A 61 16.72 -20.37 -12.58
N LEU A 62 16.64 -19.04 -12.39
CA LEU A 62 16.29 -18.44 -11.10
C LEU A 62 14.90 -18.87 -10.62
N GLN A 63 13.96 -19.14 -11.52
CA GLN A 63 12.60 -19.58 -11.19
C GLN A 63 12.60 -20.92 -10.42
N THR A 64 13.58 -21.79 -10.67
CA THR A 64 13.77 -23.03 -9.90
C THR A 64 14.14 -22.75 -8.45
N THR A 65 14.86 -21.67 -8.18
CA THR A 65 15.22 -21.25 -6.82
C THR A 65 14.08 -20.47 -6.16
N GLN A 66 13.31 -19.69 -6.93
CA GLN A 66 12.15 -18.94 -6.43
C GLN A 66 11.11 -19.86 -5.77
N GLY A 67 10.93 -21.08 -6.28
CA GLY A 67 10.03 -22.07 -5.66
C GLY A 67 10.42 -22.50 -4.24
N TYR A 68 11.62 -22.17 -3.77
CA TYR A 68 12.09 -22.42 -2.41
C TYR A 68 11.99 -21.19 -1.50
N VAL A 69 11.78 -20.00 -2.06
CA VAL A 69 11.73 -18.76 -1.30
C VAL A 69 10.27 -18.46 -0.98
N ALA A 70 9.86 -18.75 0.25
CA ALA A 70 8.65 -18.17 0.79
C ALA A 70 8.97 -16.71 1.13
N VAL A 71 8.56 -15.77 0.28
CA VAL A 71 8.65 -14.35 0.59
C VAL A 71 7.48 -14.01 1.50
N PHE A 72 7.76 -13.80 2.79
CA PHE A 72 6.76 -13.28 3.73
C PHE A 72 6.65 -11.76 3.57
N GLU A 73 5.45 -11.20 3.78
CA GLU A 73 5.22 -9.75 3.66
C GLU A 73 6.10 -8.97 4.65
N GLU A 74 6.28 -9.51 5.85
CA GLU A 74 7.15 -8.93 6.88
C GLU A 74 8.62 -8.86 6.42
N ASP A 75 9.10 -9.88 5.72
CA ASP A 75 10.47 -9.93 5.20
C ASP A 75 10.66 -8.90 4.07
N THR A 76 9.64 -8.71 3.23
CA THR A 76 9.65 -7.68 2.18
C THR A 76 9.74 -6.29 2.78
N VAL A 77 8.90 -6.00 3.78
CA VAL A 77 8.91 -4.72 4.49
C VAL A 77 10.25 -4.48 5.17
N ARG A 78 10.76 -5.48 5.90
CA ARG A 78 12.04 -5.40 6.59
C ARG A 78 13.20 -5.12 5.63
N HIS A 79 13.33 -5.89 4.55
CA HIS A 79 14.40 -5.71 3.57
C HIS A 79 14.34 -4.34 2.90
N TYR A 80 13.14 -3.85 2.59
CA TYR A 80 12.96 -2.51 2.00
C TYR A 80 13.35 -1.41 2.99
N GLN A 81 12.93 -1.51 4.25
CA GLN A 81 13.30 -0.55 5.30
C GLN A 81 14.82 -0.53 5.54
N ASP A 82 15.47 -1.69 5.62
CA ASP A 82 16.93 -1.79 5.77
C ASP A 82 17.67 -1.18 4.58
N PHE A 83 17.17 -1.40 3.36
CA PHE A 83 17.71 -0.79 2.16
C PHE A 83 17.64 0.74 2.21
N LEU A 84 16.48 1.30 2.58
CA LEU A 84 16.32 2.74 2.74
C LEU A 84 17.22 3.31 3.84
N ALA A 85 17.32 2.63 4.99
CA ALA A 85 18.14 3.06 6.12
C ALA A 85 19.62 3.15 5.74
N ARG A 86 20.16 2.12 5.07
CA ARG A 86 21.54 2.12 4.56
C ARG A 86 21.81 3.28 3.61
N ARG A 87 20.87 3.58 2.71
CA ARG A 87 21.02 4.69 1.76
C ARG A 87 20.96 6.05 2.46
N ARG A 88 20.07 6.22 3.45
CA ARG A 88 19.99 7.45 4.25
C ARG A 88 21.26 7.68 5.06
N ALA A 89 21.88 6.62 5.59
CA ALA A 89 23.13 6.72 6.34
C ALA A 89 24.33 7.17 5.49
N GLN A 90 24.27 6.99 4.17
CA GLN A 90 25.32 7.43 3.24
C GLN A 90 25.16 8.89 2.78
N ARG A 91 24.01 9.53 3.10
CA ARG A 91 23.80 10.93 2.72
C ARG A 91 24.59 11.86 3.63
N PRO A 92 25.28 12.86 3.07
CA PRO A 92 25.86 13.94 3.84
C PRO A 92 24.81 14.60 4.74
N THR A 93 25.16 14.86 5.99
CA THR A 93 24.22 15.42 6.98
C THR A 93 23.80 16.84 6.64
N ASP A 94 24.60 17.57 5.88
CA ASP A 94 24.34 18.93 5.39
C ASP A 94 23.26 18.99 4.30
N GLU A 95 22.90 17.87 3.66
CA GLU A 95 21.68 17.80 2.81
C GLU A 95 20.39 17.96 3.63
N TYR A 96 20.44 17.69 4.94
CA TYR A 96 19.33 17.83 5.86
C TYR A 96 19.49 19.10 6.71
N THR A 97 19.36 20.25 6.07
CA THR A 97 19.28 21.53 6.80
C THR A 97 18.11 21.52 7.76
N GLY A 98 18.31 22.12 8.93
CA GLY A 98 17.19 22.38 9.85
C GLY A 98 16.17 23.27 9.17
N VAL A 99 14.89 22.87 9.22
CA VAL A 99 13.79 23.69 8.70
C VAL A 99 13.75 24.99 9.48
N THR A 100 13.79 26.12 8.78
CA THR A 100 13.72 27.45 9.39
C THR A 100 12.34 27.73 9.98
N GLU A 101 12.25 28.67 10.92
CA GLU A 101 10.96 29.11 11.47
C GLU A 101 10.02 29.64 10.37
N GLN A 102 10.56 30.31 9.36
CA GLN A 102 9.78 30.82 8.23
C GLN A 102 9.21 29.68 7.38
N GLU A 103 10.02 28.67 7.04
CA GLU A 103 9.56 27.51 6.27
C GLU A 103 8.49 26.72 7.05
N TRP A 104 8.63 26.65 8.39
CA TRP A 104 7.60 26.08 9.26
C TRP A 104 6.31 26.89 9.25
N ALA A 105 6.39 28.21 9.39
CA ALA A 105 5.23 29.10 9.33
C ALA A 105 4.51 29.00 7.97
N ASP A 106 5.25 29.00 6.86
CA ASP A 106 4.70 28.87 5.51
C ASP A 106 4.00 27.51 5.32
N PHE A 107 4.57 26.44 5.87
CA PHE A 107 3.98 25.11 5.86
C PHE A 107 2.70 25.03 6.70
N GLU A 108 2.65 25.66 7.87
CA GLU A 108 1.45 25.71 8.71
C GLU A 108 0.34 26.53 8.06
N GLU A 109 0.67 27.73 7.56
CA GLU A 109 -0.28 28.62 6.88
C GLU A 109 -0.88 27.96 5.62
N HIS A 110 -0.13 27.08 4.95
CA HIS A 110 -0.63 26.30 3.83
C HIS A 110 -1.87 25.47 4.20
N PHE A 111 -2.03 24.97 5.44
CA PHE A 111 -3.22 24.20 5.79
C PHE A 111 -4.47 25.07 5.97
N ASP A 112 -4.33 26.28 6.50
CA ASP A 112 -5.46 27.20 6.67
C ASP A 112 -5.96 27.76 5.35
N LYS A 113 -5.06 28.03 4.40
CA LYS A 113 -5.39 28.45 3.02
C LYS A 113 -6.19 27.41 2.23
N ARG A 114 -6.41 26.21 2.78
CA ARG A 114 -7.02 25.07 2.08
C ARG A 114 -8.42 24.74 2.54
N LYS A 115 -8.93 25.49 3.52
CA LYS A 115 -10.36 25.55 3.82
C LYS A 115 -11.09 26.27 2.69
N VAL A 116 -12.05 25.59 2.11
CA VAL A 116 -12.84 26.02 0.95
C VAL A 116 -14.32 25.81 1.25
N GLU A 117 -15.22 26.36 0.43
CA GLU A 117 -16.67 26.36 0.69
C GLU A 117 -17.22 24.97 1.10
N LEU A 118 -16.75 23.90 0.44
CA LEU A 118 -17.26 22.55 0.63
C LEU A 118 -16.43 21.68 1.59
N GLY A 119 -15.34 22.19 2.16
CA GLY A 119 -14.48 21.41 3.05
C GLY A 119 -13.00 21.81 2.97
N SER A 120 -12.11 20.83 2.88
CA SER A 120 -10.66 21.05 2.81
C SER A 120 -10.05 20.43 1.56
N CYS A 121 -9.13 21.13 0.92
CA CYS A 121 -8.35 20.56 -0.17
C CYS A 121 -7.14 19.80 0.40
N ALA A 122 -6.90 18.57 -0.05
CA ALA A 122 -5.82 17.68 0.42
C ALA A 122 -4.57 17.64 -0.49
N ARG A 123 -4.53 18.45 -1.56
CA ARG A 123 -3.34 18.69 -2.40
C ARG A 123 -2.06 18.95 -1.55
N PRO A 124 -0.93 18.28 -1.82
CA PRO A 124 0.30 18.47 -1.05
C PRO A 124 0.80 19.92 -1.01
N TYR A 125 1.61 20.24 0.00
CA TYR A 125 2.36 21.48 0.07
C TYR A 125 3.20 21.70 -1.20
N ALA A 126 3.39 22.96 -1.58
CA ALA A 126 4.15 23.38 -2.76
C ALA A 126 3.68 22.81 -4.12
N THR A 127 2.45 22.28 -4.22
CA THR A 127 1.87 21.83 -5.50
C THR A 127 0.88 22.88 -6.04
N PRO A 128 1.05 23.43 -7.25
CA PRO A 128 0.10 24.39 -7.83
C PRO A 128 -1.20 23.71 -8.28
N CYS A 129 -2.28 24.48 -8.46
CA CYS A 129 -3.56 23.99 -9.01
C CYS A 129 -4.07 24.91 -10.10
N GLN A 130 -4.28 24.35 -11.29
CA GLN A 130 -4.78 25.10 -12.46
C GLN A 130 -6.28 25.38 -12.40
N HIS A 131 -7.02 24.54 -11.67
CA HIS A 131 -8.49 24.60 -11.57
C HIS A 131 -8.91 24.97 -10.14
N GLU A 132 -8.18 25.91 -9.54
CA GLU A 132 -8.52 26.42 -8.22
C GLU A 132 -9.99 26.86 -8.22
N HIS A 133 -10.74 26.49 -7.18
CA HIS A 133 -12.18 26.71 -7.05
C HIS A 133 -13.13 25.81 -7.88
N ALA A 134 -12.63 24.85 -8.68
CA ALA A 134 -13.47 23.83 -9.34
C ALA A 134 -13.77 22.62 -8.41
N PHE A 135 -14.30 22.89 -7.22
CA PHE A 135 -14.24 21.97 -6.08
C PHE A 135 -14.92 20.62 -6.30
N ILE A 136 -16.11 20.57 -6.92
CA ILE A 136 -16.88 19.32 -7.11
C ILE A 136 -16.16 18.32 -8.00
N ARG A 137 -15.38 18.79 -8.97
CA ARG A 137 -14.61 17.93 -9.88
C ARG A 137 -13.22 17.58 -9.34
N CYS A 138 -12.81 18.20 -8.25
CA CYS A 138 -11.48 18.01 -7.68
C CYS A 138 -11.39 16.65 -6.94
N PRO A 139 -10.48 15.74 -7.33
CA PRO A 139 -10.36 14.42 -6.68
C PRO A 139 -9.77 14.52 -5.28
N VAL A 140 -9.03 15.60 -4.97
CA VAL A 140 -8.39 15.81 -3.67
C VAL A 140 -9.19 16.73 -2.74
N LEU A 141 -10.46 17.01 -3.06
CA LEU A 141 -11.37 17.69 -2.13
C LEU A 141 -11.87 16.69 -1.08
N GLN A 142 -11.55 16.94 0.19
CA GLN A 142 -12.13 16.28 1.35
C GLN A 142 -13.33 17.10 1.81
N LEU A 143 -14.53 16.53 1.68
CA LEU A 143 -15.75 17.21 2.09
C LEU A 143 -15.85 17.29 3.62
N ASP A 144 -16.33 18.43 4.11
CA ASP A 144 -16.85 18.51 5.48
C ASP A 144 -18.27 17.91 5.49
N PRO A 145 -18.56 16.88 6.30
CA PRO A 145 -19.91 16.32 6.39
C PRO A 145 -21.00 17.34 6.70
N LYS A 146 -20.68 18.47 7.34
CA LYS A 146 -21.63 19.55 7.65
C LYS A 146 -22.16 20.26 6.41
N VAL A 147 -21.47 20.18 5.27
CA VAL A 147 -21.89 20.82 4.02
C VAL A 147 -22.79 19.95 3.15
N LEU A 148 -23.20 18.77 3.62
CA LEU A 148 -24.13 17.89 2.89
C LEU A 148 -25.41 18.60 2.41
N PRO A 149 -26.09 19.45 3.20
CA PRO A 149 -27.25 20.21 2.72
C PRO A 149 -26.90 21.14 1.55
N ARG A 150 -25.73 21.79 1.61
CA ARG A 150 -25.25 22.66 0.54
C ARG A 150 -25.01 21.91 -0.77
N LEU A 151 -24.54 20.66 -0.71
CA LEU A 151 -24.38 19.83 -1.90
C LEU A 151 -25.71 19.45 -2.55
N GLN A 152 -26.77 19.28 -1.76
CA GLN A 152 -28.12 19.05 -2.27
C GLN A 152 -28.66 20.29 -2.98
N ASP A 153 -28.42 21.49 -2.44
CA ASP A 153 -28.79 22.74 -3.13
C ASP A 153 -28.09 22.87 -4.49
N ILE A 154 -26.80 22.52 -4.54
CA ILE A 154 -26.03 22.54 -5.79
C ILE A 154 -26.56 21.50 -6.78
N GLU A 155 -26.97 20.32 -6.31
CA GLU A 155 -27.58 19.32 -7.17
C GLU A 155 -28.86 19.84 -7.85
N VAL A 156 -29.73 20.49 -7.08
CA VAL A 156 -30.98 21.08 -7.60
C VAL A 156 -30.67 22.16 -8.65
N ASP A 157 -29.70 23.03 -8.40
CA ASP A 157 -29.26 24.04 -9.38
C ASP A 157 -28.74 23.39 -10.68
N LEU A 158 -27.90 22.35 -10.56
CA LEU A 158 -27.38 21.63 -11.72
C LEU A 158 -28.49 20.97 -12.53
N GLN A 159 -29.50 20.40 -11.88
CA GLN A 159 -30.66 19.82 -12.56
C GLN A 159 -31.44 20.87 -13.37
N GLN A 160 -31.66 22.06 -12.79
CA GLN A 160 -32.33 23.16 -13.48
C GLN A 160 -31.51 23.67 -14.68
N ARG A 161 -30.20 23.83 -14.50
CA ARG A 161 -29.29 24.23 -15.58
C ARG A 161 -29.24 23.20 -16.70
N ARG A 162 -29.26 21.91 -16.36
CA ARG A 162 -29.32 20.82 -17.34
C ARG A 162 -30.61 20.88 -18.15
N ALA A 163 -31.76 21.06 -17.51
CA ALA A 163 -33.05 21.16 -18.20
C ALA A 163 -33.03 22.29 -19.23
N ARG A 164 -32.53 23.47 -18.84
CA ARG A 164 -32.36 24.58 -19.76
C ARG A 164 -31.41 24.26 -20.92
N ALA A 165 -30.26 23.62 -20.64
CA ALA A 165 -29.31 23.23 -21.69
C ALA A 165 -29.92 22.23 -22.69
N VAL A 166 -30.83 21.36 -22.24
CA VAL A 166 -31.61 20.45 -23.11
C VAL A 166 -32.56 21.25 -24.00
N ASP A 167 -33.35 22.16 -23.42
CA ASP A 167 -34.30 22.99 -24.17
C ASP A 167 -33.62 23.84 -25.25
N GLU A 168 -32.40 24.33 -24.97
CA GLU A 168 -31.60 25.16 -25.87
C GLU A 168 -30.67 24.34 -26.81
N GLY A 169 -30.59 23.02 -26.63
CA GLY A 169 -29.76 22.14 -27.46
C GLY A 169 -28.24 22.27 -27.25
N TRP A 170 -27.77 22.71 -26.09
CA TRP A 170 -26.35 22.89 -25.78
C TRP A 170 -25.65 21.59 -25.35
N ILE A 171 -25.33 20.74 -26.32
CA ILE A 171 -24.79 19.38 -26.08
C ILE A 171 -23.58 19.37 -25.15
N GLY A 172 -22.59 20.26 -25.36
CA GLY A 172 -21.39 20.30 -24.52
C GLY A 172 -21.64 20.73 -23.07
N GLU A 173 -22.62 21.61 -22.83
CA GLU A 173 -23.01 22.01 -21.46
C GLU A 173 -23.74 20.85 -20.77
N ILE A 174 -24.58 20.10 -21.50
CA ILE A 174 -25.25 18.89 -20.97
C ILE A 174 -24.20 17.87 -20.51
N GLU A 175 -23.22 17.54 -21.36
CA GLU A 175 -22.14 16.60 -21.02
C GLU A 175 -21.33 17.06 -19.79
N GLY A 176 -21.02 18.36 -19.74
CA GLY A 176 -20.33 18.97 -18.61
C GLY A 176 -21.12 18.88 -17.31
N ILE A 177 -22.42 19.21 -17.34
CA ILE A 177 -23.29 19.14 -16.17
C ILE A 177 -23.45 17.69 -15.71
N ASP A 178 -23.66 16.74 -16.63
CA ASP A 178 -23.82 15.32 -16.31
C ASP A 178 -22.57 14.75 -15.63
N LEU A 179 -21.37 15.15 -16.07
CA LEU A 179 -20.13 14.81 -15.38
C LEU A 179 -20.08 15.39 -13.96
N THR A 180 -20.43 16.67 -13.78
CA THR A 180 -20.41 17.32 -12.47
C THR A 180 -21.40 16.67 -11.51
N MET A 181 -22.63 16.36 -11.97
CA MET A 181 -23.66 15.70 -11.16
C MET A 181 -23.21 14.31 -10.70
N ARG A 182 -22.58 13.52 -11.57
CA ARG A 182 -22.06 12.20 -11.20
C ARG A 182 -21.02 12.28 -10.08
N LEU A 183 -20.05 13.18 -10.23
CA LEU A 183 -18.98 13.40 -9.23
C LEU A 183 -19.54 13.97 -7.92
N LEU A 184 -20.56 14.83 -7.99
CA LEU A 184 -21.27 15.34 -6.82
C LEU A 184 -21.90 14.19 -6.02
N GLN A 185 -22.60 13.27 -6.70
CA GLN A 185 -23.22 12.10 -6.07
C GLN A 185 -22.20 11.17 -5.41
N GLU A 186 -21.09 10.89 -6.08
CA GLU A 186 -19.99 10.08 -5.52
C GLU A 186 -19.46 10.69 -4.22
N LYS A 187 -19.26 12.02 -4.22
CA LYS A 187 -18.78 12.76 -3.05
C LYS A 187 -19.81 12.76 -1.90
N ILE A 188 -21.09 12.94 -2.18
CA ILE A 188 -22.17 12.84 -1.16
C ILE A 188 -22.17 11.44 -0.52
N ALA A 189 -22.03 10.39 -1.33
CA ALA A 189 -21.99 9.02 -0.86
C ALA A 189 -20.75 8.73 -0.01
N GLU A 190 -19.57 9.27 -0.38
CA GLU A 190 -18.34 9.18 0.41
C GLU A 190 -18.44 9.91 1.75
N ALA A 191 -18.93 11.14 1.77
CA ALA A 191 -19.12 11.92 2.99
C ALA A 191 -20.11 11.23 3.94
N SER A 192 -21.19 10.67 3.39
CA SER A 192 -22.19 9.91 4.17
C SER A 192 -21.59 8.64 4.79
N ARG A 193 -20.73 7.91 4.07
CA ARG A 193 -20.03 6.73 4.63
C ARG A 193 -19.06 7.11 5.75
N THR A 194 -18.28 8.17 5.55
CA THR A 194 -17.29 8.64 6.53
C THR A 194 -17.95 9.14 7.81
N SER A 195 -19.11 9.79 7.72
CA SER A 195 -19.90 10.21 8.90
C SER A 195 -20.39 9.04 9.76
N ARG A 196 -20.50 7.83 9.19
CA ARG A 196 -20.91 6.59 9.86
C ARG A 196 -19.73 5.75 10.34
N ALA A 197 -18.49 6.16 10.07
CA ALA A 197 -17.31 5.40 10.45
C ALA A 197 -17.23 5.26 11.98
N THR A 198 -17.14 4.01 12.43
CA THR A 198 -17.00 3.68 13.86
C THR A 198 -15.68 4.23 14.37
N LEU A 199 -15.73 5.01 15.45
CA LEU A 199 -14.55 5.60 16.06
C LEU A 199 -13.76 4.47 16.75
N LEU A 200 -12.71 3.97 16.08
CA LEU A 200 -11.90 2.83 16.55
C LEU A 200 -11.00 3.17 17.76
N GLY A 201 -11.09 4.39 18.30
CA GLY A 201 -10.21 4.92 19.32
C GLY A 201 -8.81 5.20 18.79
N MET A 202 -8.07 6.11 19.45
CA MET A 202 -6.64 6.23 19.18
C MET A 202 -5.92 5.02 19.79
N PRO A 203 -5.03 4.34 19.05
CA PRO A 203 -4.23 3.27 19.61
C PRO A 203 -3.41 3.83 20.77
N LYS A 204 -3.62 3.29 21.98
CA LYS A 204 -2.79 3.64 23.13
C LYS A 204 -1.39 3.09 22.90
N VAL A 205 -0.39 3.97 22.93
CA VAL A 205 1.01 3.55 22.97
C VAL A 205 1.19 2.71 24.23
N ARG A 206 1.65 1.46 24.09
CA ARG A 206 2.03 0.65 25.25
C ARG A 206 3.26 1.32 25.90
N SER A 207 3.09 1.80 27.13
CA SER A 207 4.17 2.23 28.03
C SER A 207 5.01 1.05 28.48
#